data_AF-A0A1H3IWV5-F1
#
_entry.id   AF-A0A1H3IWV5-F1
#
_cell.length_a   1.000
_cell.length_b   1.000
_cell.length_c   1.000
_cell.angle_alpha   90.00
_cell.angle_beta   90.00
_cell.angle_gamma   90.00
#
_symmetry.space_group_name_H-M   'P 1'
#
loop_
_entity.id
_entity.type
_entity.pdbx_description
1 polymer ?
#
loop_
_entity_poly.entity_id
_entity_poly.type
_entity_poly.pdbx_seq_one_letter_code
_entity_poly.pdbx_strand_id
1 'polypeptide(L)'
;MGLNFTIGREYTVSYTGKYKAPNKRNGKKVAYVKLYAKPIRAKYKFDVYEPKRNWNPFADPYEKTGTGIAYKPIGVYYSKSYVYE
;
A
#
# COMPACT_ATOMS: atom_id res chain seq x y z
N MET A 1 1.24 -19.84 -7.85
CA MET A 1 2.05 -18.72 -8.37
C MET A 1 2.25 -17.69 -7.26
N GLY A 2 3.45 -17.61 -6.69
CA GLY A 2 3.77 -16.62 -5.66
C GLY A 2 4.10 -15.27 -6.28
N LEU A 3 3.40 -14.21 -5.89
CA LEU A 3 3.73 -12.84 -6.26
C LEU A 3 5.02 -12.42 -5.54
N ASN A 4 6.17 -12.60 -6.18
CA ASN A 4 7.45 -12.10 -5.69
C ASN A 4 7.40 -10.57 -5.57
N PHE A 5 7.70 -10.05 -4.38
CA PHE A 5 7.80 -8.62 -4.11
C PHE A 5 9.28 -8.24 -4.04
N THR A 6 9.78 -7.56 -5.06
CA THR A 6 11.14 -7.01 -5.05
C THR A 6 11.13 -5.67 -4.34
N ILE A 7 11.89 -5.58 -3.25
CA ILE A 7 12.12 -4.37 -2.47
C ILE A 7 13.09 -3.48 -3.26
N GLY A 8 12.70 -2.22 -3.51
CA GLY A 8 13.48 -1.27 -4.32
C GLY A 8 12.88 -0.91 -5.68
N ARG A 9 11.78 -1.55 -6.10
CA ARG A 9 10.99 -1.12 -7.26
C ARG A 9 9.84 -0.20 -6.82
N GLU A 10 9.55 0.83 -7.62
CA GLU A 10 8.35 1.65 -7.45
C GLU A 10 7.12 0.87 -7.93
N TYR A 11 6.05 0.89 -7.13
CA TYR A 11 4.77 0.26 -7.48
C TYR A 11 3.67 1.30 -7.41
N THR A 12 2.89 1.41 -8.49
CA THR A 12 1.77 2.33 -8.61
C THR A 12 0.46 1.56 -8.70
N VAL A 13 -0.53 1.94 -7.89
CA VAL A 13 -1.91 1.45 -8.00
C VAL A 13 -2.77 2.65 -8.40
N SER A 14 -3.39 2.55 -9.58
CA SER A 14 -4.25 3.59 -10.14
C SER A 14 -5.68 3.08 -10.25
N TYR A 15 -6.66 3.91 -9.90
CA TYR A 15 -8.06 3.60 -10.11
C TYR A 15 -8.79 4.84 -10.63
N THR A 16 -9.57 4.63 -11.68
CA THR A 16 -10.29 5.68 -12.40
C THR A 16 -11.77 5.31 -12.44
N GLY A 17 -12.65 6.26 -12.14
CA GLY A 17 -14.08 6.04 -12.19
C GLY A 17 -14.85 7.35 -12.17
N LYS A 18 -16.12 7.29 -12.62
CA LYS A 18 -17.06 8.41 -12.55
C LYS A 18 -18.09 8.12 -11.47
N TYR A 19 -18.44 9.14 -10.69
CA TYR A 19 -19.50 9.05 -9.69
C TYR A 19 -20.43 10.24 -9.84
N LYS A 20 -21.73 9.95 -10.00
CA LYS A 20 -22.78 10.96 -9.99
C LYS A 20 -23.42 11.00 -8.61
N ALA A 21 -23.35 12.15 -7.95
CA ALA A 21 -24.05 12.36 -6.68
C ALA A 21 -25.57 12.28 -6.89
N PRO A 22 -26.32 11.54 -6.07
CA PRO A 22 -27.77 11.52 -6.12
C PRO A 22 -28.33 12.82 -5.54
N ASN A 23 -29.42 13.34 -6.11
CA ASN A 23 -30.08 14.56 -5.61
C ASN A 23 -30.75 14.36 -4.24
N LYS A 24 -31.14 13.12 -3.91
CA LYS A 24 -31.76 12.75 -2.63
C LYS A 24 -31.20 11.43 -2.11
N ARG A 25 -31.05 11.33 -0.80
CA ARG A 25 -30.73 10.08 -0.10
C ARG A 25 -31.47 10.06 1.24
N ASN A 26 -32.15 8.97 1.55
CA ASN A 26 -32.98 8.81 2.76
C ASN A 26 -33.96 9.98 2.97
N GLY A 27 -34.64 10.41 1.91
CA GLY A 27 -35.61 11.51 1.95
C GLY A 27 -35.02 12.93 2.07
N LYS A 28 -33.72 13.07 2.34
CA LYS A 28 -33.04 14.37 2.45
C LYS A 28 -32.38 14.78 1.13
N LYS A 29 -32.43 16.07 0.81
CA LYS A 29 -31.73 16.64 -0.35
C LYS A 29 -30.23 16.65 -0.07
N VAL A 30 -29.46 16.15 -1.02
CA VAL A 30 -27.99 16.08 -0.91
C VAL A 30 -27.42 17.37 -1.51
N ALA A 31 -26.67 18.12 -0.70
CA ALA A 31 -25.95 19.30 -1.18
C ALA A 31 -24.73 18.87 -2.00
N TYR A 32 -23.90 17.98 -1.44
CA TYR A 32 -22.73 17.42 -2.11
C TYR A 32 -22.28 16.11 -1.44
N VAL A 33 -21.44 15.35 -2.16
CA VAL A 33 -20.83 14.11 -1.66
C VAL A 33 -19.32 14.30 -1.55
N LYS A 34 -18.77 14.05 -0.36
CA LYS A 34 -17.33 13.98 -0.14
C LYS A 34 -16.86 12.55 -0.46
N LEU A 35 -15.96 12.42 -1.42
CA LEU A 35 -15.29 11.16 -1.75
C LEU A 35 -13.92 11.14 -1.10
N TYR A 36 -13.59 10.05 -0.42
CA TYR A 36 -12.29 9.84 0.19
C TYR A 36 -11.62 8.61 -0.42
N ALA A 37 -10.35 8.75 -0.76
CA ALA A 37 -9.51 7.68 -1.26
C ALA A 37 -8.25 7.60 -0.39
N LYS A 38 -7.92 6.40 0.11
CA LYS A 38 -6.69 6.16 0.86
C LYS A 38 -6.01 4.90 0.34
N PRO A 39 -4.68 4.91 0.15
CA PRO A 39 -3.96 3.71 -0.28
C PRO A 39 -4.01 2.64 0.82
N ILE A 40 -4.26 1.40 0.42
CA ILE A 40 -4.11 0.22 1.27
C ILE A 40 -2.72 -0.36 1.01
N ARG A 41 -1.96 -0.58 2.09
CA ARG A 41 -0.60 -1.09 2.02
C ARG A 41 -0.48 -2.41 2.77
N ALA A 42 0.12 -3.40 2.14
CA ALA A 42 0.55 -4.63 2.80
C ALA A 42 1.96 -4.46 3.35
N LYS A 43 2.19 -4.97 4.57
CA LYS A 43 3.49 -4.96 5.25
C LYS A 43 4.26 -6.23 4.90
N TYR A 44 5.52 -6.08 4.51
CA TYR A 44 6.44 -7.17 4.26
C TYR A 44 7.68 -6.98 5.12
N LYS A 45 8.02 -7.99 5.92
CA LYS A 45 9.28 -8.02 6.66
C LYS A 45 10.35 -8.63 5.76
N PHE A 46 11.56 -8.08 5.84
CA PHE A 46 12.72 -8.63 5.17
C PHE A 46 13.93 -8.51 6.06
N ASP A 47 14.87 -9.42 5.86
CA ASP A 47 16.13 -9.43 6.58
C ASP A 47 17.17 -8.67 5.75
N VAL A 48 18.01 -7.88 6.44
CA VAL A 48 19.13 -7.18 5.84
C VAL A 48 20.38 -8.00 6.12
N TYR A 49 21.11 -8.31 5.06
CA TYR A 49 22.36 -9.05 5.11
C TYR A 49 23.48 -8.18 4.59
N GLU A 50 24.57 -8.09 5.34
CA GLU A 50 25.78 -7.37 4.93
C GLU A 50 26.95 -8.35 4.81
N PRO A 51 27.96 -8.03 3.98
CA PRO A 51 29.15 -8.87 3.86
C PRO A 51 29.89 -8.91 5.19
N LYS A 52 30.27 -10.11 5.64
CA LYS A 52 31.11 -10.25 6.84
C LYS A 52 32.46 -9.58 6.60
N ARG A 53 32.89 -8.72 7.52
CA ARG A 53 34.15 -7.97 7.42
C ARG A 53 35.39 -8.88 7.42
N ASN A 54 35.30 -10.06 8.06
CA ASN A 54 36.33 -11.10 8.06
C ASN A 54 35.83 -12.32 7.27
N TRP A 55 35.79 -12.18 5.94
CA TRP A 55 35.33 -13.23 5.05
C TRP A 55 36.22 -14.49 5.12
N ASN A 56 35.60 -15.64 5.38
CA ASN A 56 36.19 -16.97 5.21
C ASN A 56 35.55 -17.61 3.96
N PRO A 57 36.32 -18.05 2.95
CA PRO A 57 35.78 -18.62 1.72
C PRO A 57 34.98 -19.92 1.91
N PHE A 58 35.08 -20.57 3.07
CA PHE A 58 34.34 -21.78 3.41
C PHE A 58 33.08 -21.55 4.24
N ALA A 59 32.75 -20.29 4.56
CA ALA A 59 31.59 -19.92 5.36
C ALA A 59 30.66 -18.99 4.58
N ASP A 60 29.39 -18.90 5.01
CA ASP A 60 28.43 -17.97 4.43
C ASP A 60 29.00 -16.53 4.43
N PRO A 61 29.14 -15.90 3.25
CA PRO A 61 29.82 -14.62 3.10
C PRO A 61 29.04 -13.45 3.70
N TYR A 62 27.77 -13.65 4.03
CA TYR A 62 26.88 -12.62 4.54
C TYR A 62 26.43 -12.95 5.98
N GLU A 63 26.25 -11.91 6.78
CA GLU A 63 25.61 -12.01 8.10
C GLU A 63 24.36 -11.14 8.15
N LYS A 64 23.35 -11.60 8.89
CA LYS A 64 22.13 -10.83 9.11
C LYS A 64 22.44 -9.68 10.05
N THR A 65 22.36 -8.45 9.57
CA THR A 65 22.64 -7.24 10.34
C THR A 65 21.39 -6.52 10.82
N GLY A 66 20.22 -6.87 10.27
CA GLY A 66 18.97 -6.27 10.72
C GLY A 66 17.73 -6.84 10.06
N THR A 67 16.60 -6.21 10.36
CA THR A 67 15.30 -6.47 9.73
C THR A 67 14.64 -5.17 9.33
N GLY A 68 14.11 -5.09 8.12
CA GLY A 68 13.36 -3.95 7.61
C GLY A 68 11.87 -4.27 7.44
N ILE A 69 11.07 -3.21 7.30
CA ILE A 69 9.66 -3.31 6.92
C ILE A 69 9.45 -2.52 5.63
N ALA A 70 8.95 -3.20 4.60
CA ALA A 70 8.54 -2.59 3.35
C ALA A 70 7.01 -2.56 3.26
N TYR A 71 6.48 -1.51 2.62
CA TYR A 71 5.05 -1.32 2.42
C TYR A 71 4.72 -1.36 0.93
N LYS A 72 4.01 -2.40 0.49
CA LYS A 72 3.55 -2.51 -0.89
C LYS A 72 2.13 -1.96 -1.01
N PRO A 73 1.83 -1.02 -1.93
CA PRO A 73 0.46 -0.66 -2.22
C PRO A 73 -0.25 -1.85 -2.87
N ILE A 74 -1.40 -2.25 -2.32
CA ILE A 74 -2.19 -3.40 -2.79
C ILE A 74 -3.60 -3.01 -3.25
N GLY A 75 -4.00 -1.77 -3.03
CA GLY A 75 -5.33 -1.29 -3.39
C GLY A 75 -5.56 0.14 -2.92
N VAL A 76 -6.77 0.63 -3.20
CA VAL A 76 -7.25 1.93 -2.73
C VAL A 76 -8.57 1.71 -2.01
N TYR A 77 -8.63 2.11 -0.75
CA TYR A 77 -9.87 2.17 0.02
C TYR A 77 -10.67 3.40 -0.42
N TYR A 78 -11.95 3.19 -0.71
CA TYR A 78 -12.88 4.25 -1.07
C TYR A 78 -14.00 4.37 -0.04
N SER A 79 -14.26 5.59 0.41
CA SER A 79 -15.46 5.91 1.20
C SER A 79 -16.15 7.17 0.69
N LYS A 80 -17.43 7.30 1.04
CA LYS A 80 -18.28 8.41 0.61
C LYS A 80 -19.07 8.92 1.80
N SER A 81 -19.10 10.25 1.96
CA SER A 81 -19.92 10.91 2.97
C SER A 81 -20.88 11.88 2.28
N TYR A 82 -22.14 11.88 2.69
CA TYR A 82 -23.20 12.71 2.12
C TYR A 82 -23.44 13.90 3.03
N VAL A 83 -23.37 15.09 2.47
CA VAL A 83 -23.76 16.32 3.15
C VAL A 83 -25.13 16.72 2.64
N TYR A 84 -26.03 16.97 3.56
CA TYR A 84 -27.42 17.34 3.28
C TYR A 84 -27.60 18.85 3.44
N GLU A 85 -28.60 19.39 2.73
CA GLU A 85 -29.11 20.74 2.98
C GLU A 85 -29.95 20.81 4.26
#